data_AF-A0A2V7TM48-F1
#
_entry.id   AF-A0A2V7TM48-F1
#
_cell.length_a   1.000
_cell.length_b   1.000
_cell.length_c   1.000
_cell.angle_alpha   90.00
_cell.angle_beta   90.00
_cell.angle_gamma   90.00
#
_symmetry.space_group_name_H-M   'P 1'
#
loop_
_entity.id
_entity.type
_entity.pdbx_description
1 polymer ?
#
loop_
_entity_poly.entity_id
_entity_poly.type
_entity_poly.pdbx_seq_one_letter_code
_entity_poly.pdbx_strand_id
1 'polypeptide(L)'
;MQIEMSIKGLMIDPITNMPIIILRDQDGQRVLPIWVGVFEANAIALQIENVQTPRPMTHDLLKNIISDLHAHVQRIVVCALKENTFYATIHITVGDQALAVDARPSDAIALALRTQSPIFVEETVIQNARSVESGKESMDLGRLQKWLEGLSDEELGKYKM
;
A
#
# COMPACT_ATOMS: atom_id res chain seq x y z
N MET A 1 -11.70 9.10 9.95
CA MET A 1 -11.55 7.89 10.80
C MET A 1 -10.55 7.01 10.09
N GLN A 2 -9.59 6.44 10.82
CA GLN A 2 -8.58 5.56 10.25
C GLN A 2 -9.04 4.11 10.33
N ILE A 3 -8.91 3.40 9.22
CA ILE A 3 -9.29 1.99 9.10
C ILE A 3 -8.02 1.20 8.85
N GLU A 4 -7.79 0.18 9.67
CA GLU A 4 -6.65 -0.71 9.49
C GLU A 4 -6.87 -1.61 8.27
N MET A 5 -5.84 -1.73 7.46
CA MET A 5 -5.85 -2.43 6.19
C MET A 5 -4.69 -3.42 6.11
N SER A 6 -4.90 -4.50 5.39
CA SER A 6 -3.89 -5.50 5.06
C SER A 6 -3.71 -5.57 3.56
N ILE A 7 -2.51 -5.96 3.12
CA ILE A 7 -2.26 -6.23 1.70
C ILE A 7 -2.89 -7.58 1.38
N LYS A 8 -3.95 -7.59 0.57
CA LYS A 8 -4.56 -8.82 0.08
C LYS A 8 -3.76 -9.43 -1.06
N GLY A 9 -3.17 -8.60 -1.90
CA GLY A 9 -2.43 -9.04 -3.07
C GLY A 9 -1.79 -7.93 -3.87
N LEU A 10 -0.95 -8.35 -4.81
CA LEU A 10 -0.31 -7.52 -5.83
C LEU A 10 -0.66 -8.12 -7.19
N MET A 11 -1.05 -7.28 -8.15
CA MET A 11 -1.57 -7.71 -9.45
C MET A 11 -1.02 -6.87 -10.57
N ILE A 12 -1.21 -7.32 -11.81
CA ILE A 12 -1.01 -6.50 -13.00
C ILE A 12 -2.37 -6.12 -13.55
N ASP A 13 -2.56 -4.83 -13.77
CA ASP A 13 -3.67 -4.29 -14.53
C ASP A 13 -3.63 -4.83 -15.98
N PRO A 14 -4.65 -5.56 -16.47
CA PRO A 14 -4.61 -6.09 -17.83
C PRO A 14 -4.70 -5.02 -18.92
N ILE A 15 -5.11 -3.80 -18.58
CA ILE A 15 -5.27 -2.69 -19.52
C ILE A 15 -4.00 -1.84 -19.55
N THR A 16 -3.56 -1.38 -18.37
CA THR A 16 -2.40 -0.48 -18.27
C THR A 16 -1.07 -1.22 -18.15
N ASN A 17 -1.10 -2.53 -17.88
CA ASN A 17 0.06 -3.37 -17.54
C ASN A 17 0.87 -2.84 -16.35
N MET A 18 0.25 -1.99 -15.51
CA MET A 18 0.86 -1.44 -14.31
C MET A 18 0.51 -2.32 -13.10
N PRO A 19 1.44 -2.47 -12.14
CA PRO A 19 1.13 -3.14 -10.90
C PRO A 19 0.11 -2.41 -10.03
N ILE A 20 -0.75 -3.18 -9.37
CA ILE A 20 -1.77 -2.71 -8.42
C ILE A 20 -1.58 -3.43 -7.10
N ILE A 21 -1.49 -2.67 -6.01
CA ILE A 21 -1.59 -3.18 -4.63
C ILE A 21 -3.05 -3.14 -4.21
N ILE A 22 -3.56 -4.26 -3.71
CA ILE A 22 -4.93 -4.36 -3.19
C ILE A 22 -4.87 -4.33 -1.66
N LEU A 23 -5.35 -3.24 -1.06
CA LEU A 23 -5.55 -3.13 0.38
C LEU A 23 -6.98 -3.54 0.73
N ARG A 24 -7.14 -4.26 1.84
CA ARG A 24 -8.45 -4.74 2.33
C ARG A 24 -8.55 -4.60 3.84
N ASP A 25 -9.73 -4.21 4.32
CA ASP A 25 -10.02 -4.13 5.76
C ASP A 25 -10.19 -5.53 6.37
N GLN A 26 -10.18 -5.60 7.71
CA GLN A 26 -10.28 -6.88 8.43
C GLN A 26 -11.61 -7.62 8.17
N ASP A 27 -12.71 -6.86 8.03
CA ASP A 27 -14.04 -7.41 7.74
C ASP A 27 -14.24 -7.76 6.25
N GLY A 28 -13.29 -7.39 5.39
CA GLY A 28 -13.30 -7.65 3.97
C GLY A 28 -14.33 -6.86 3.16
N GLN A 29 -14.98 -5.85 3.74
CA GLN A 29 -16.03 -5.03 3.13
C GLN A 29 -15.49 -3.83 2.34
N ARG A 30 -14.25 -3.44 2.60
CA ARG A 30 -13.60 -2.28 1.99
C ARG A 30 -12.34 -2.74 1.29
N VAL A 31 -12.25 -2.37 0.01
CA VAL A 31 -11.10 -2.64 -0.84
C VAL A 31 -10.61 -1.30 -1.39
N LEU A 32 -9.29 -1.11 -1.40
CA LEU A 32 -8.64 0.05 -1.99
C LEU A 32 -7.51 -0.42 -2.94
N PRO A 33 -7.69 -0.29 -4.27
CA PRO A 33 -6.61 -0.50 -5.22
C PRO A 33 -5.68 0.73 -5.27
N ILE A 34 -4.37 0.49 -5.31
CA ILE A 34 -3.35 1.54 -5.47
C ILE A 34 -2.39 1.11 -6.59
N TRP A 35 -2.38 1.86 -7.69
CA TRP A 35 -1.40 1.67 -8.76
C TRP A 35 -0.03 2.13 -8.30
N VAL A 36 0.99 1.34 -8.63
CA VAL A 36 2.38 1.63 -8.31
C VAL A 36 3.29 1.29 -9.49
N GLY A 37 4.50 1.83 -9.50
CA GLY A 37 5.50 1.46 -10.49
C GLY A 37 6.03 0.04 -10.30
N VAL A 38 6.65 -0.50 -11.35
CA VAL A 38 7.20 -1.87 -11.37
C VAL A 38 8.27 -2.07 -10.29
N PHE A 39 9.11 -1.06 -10.05
CA PHE A 39 10.17 -1.16 -9.04
C PHE A 39 9.61 -1.15 -7.62
N GLU A 40 8.60 -0.32 -7.36
CA GLU A 40 7.89 -0.28 -6.09
C GLU A 40 7.16 -1.59 -5.82
N ALA A 41 6.44 -2.11 -6.82
CA ALA A 41 5.76 -3.40 -6.75
C ALA A 41 6.73 -4.53 -6.42
N ASN A 42 7.88 -4.58 -7.09
CA ASN A 42 8.91 -5.58 -6.85
C ASN A 42 9.47 -5.52 -5.42
N ALA A 43 9.73 -4.32 -4.88
CA ALA A 43 10.22 -4.15 -3.52
C ALA A 43 9.23 -4.64 -2.44
N ILE A 44 7.93 -4.57 -2.74
CA ILE A 44 6.84 -5.07 -1.90
C ILE A 44 6.67 -6.58 -2.08
N ALA A 45 6.66 -7.08 -3.32
CA ALA A 45 6.51 -8.50 -3.64
C ALA A 45 7.57 -9.36 -2.94
N LEU A 46 8.85 -8.97 -3.05
CA LEU A 46 9.96 -9.67 -2.39
C LEU A 46 9.75 -9.80 -0.87
N GLN A 47 9.20 -8.76 -0.25
CA GLN A 47 8.93 -8.77 1.19
C GLN A 47 7.73 -9.65 1.55
N ILE A 48 6.66 -9.62 0.76
CA ILE A 48 5.48 -10.49 0.96
C ILE A 48 5.89 -11.97 0.82
N GLU A 49 6.70 -12.29 -0.18
CA GLU A 49 7.22 -13.64 -0.43
C GLU A 49 8.34 -14.05 0.54
N ASN A 50 8.75 -13.16 1.45
CA ASN A 50 9.86 -13.36 2.37
C ASN A 50 11.18 -13.78 1.67
N VAL A 51 11.42 -13.25 0.47
CA VAL A 51 12.64 -13.51 -0.29
C VAL A 51 13.81 -12.76 0.35
N GLN A 52 14.82 -13.51 0.80
CA GLN A 52 16.04 -12.90 1.34
C GLN A 52 17.01 -12.50 0.25
N THR A 53 17.41 -11.23 0.26
CA THR A 53 18.44 -10.69 -0.62
C THR A 53 19.82 -10.75 0.06
N PRO A 54 20.92 -10.94 -0.69
CA PRO A 54 22.27 -11.03 -0.12
C PRO A 54 22.76 -9.71 0.50
N ARG A 55 22.17 -8.58 0.09
CA ARG A 55 22.43 -7.24 0.61
C ARG A 55 21.10 -6.53 0.87
N PRO A 56 21.04 -5.63 1.87
CA PRO A 56 19.84 -4.83 2.14
C PRO A 56 19.40 -4.04 0.90
N MET A 57 18.11 -4.10 0.56
CA MET A 57 17.51 -3.21 -0.42
C MET A 57 17.23 -1.83 0.18
N THR A 58 16.73 -0.89 -0.62
CA THR A 58 16.48 0.50 -0.20
C THR A 58 15.60 0.59 1.05
N HIS A 59 14.50 -0.16 1.12
CA HIS A 59 13.61 -0.13 2.28
C HIS A 59 14.18 -0.88 3.49
N ASP A 60 15.06 -1.87 3.28
CA ASP A 60 15.82 -2.50 4.37
C ASP A 60 16.86 -1.53 4.94
N LEU A 61 17.56 -0.79 4.07
CA LEU A 61 18.47 0.26 4.46
C LEU A 61 17.75 1.33 5.28
N LEU A 62 16.57 1.78 4.84
CA LEU A 62 15.77 2.77 5.57
C LEU A 62 15.33 2.24 6.95
N LYS A 63 14.87 0.99 7.02
CA LYS A 63 14.55 0.31 8.29
C LYS A 63 15.76 0.28 9.22
N ASN A 64 16.95 -0.06 8.70
CA ASN A 64 18.18 -0.09 9.50
C ASN A 64 18.56 1.30 10.02
N ILE A 65 18.50 2.34 9.17
CA ILE A 65 18.76 3.72 9.59
C ILE A 65 17.81 4.15 10.72
N ILE A 66 16.51 3.89 10.58
CA ILE A 66 15.51 4.19 11.62
C ILE A 66 15.86 3.44 12.92
N SER A 67 16.22 2.16 12.82
CA SER A 67 16.57 1.34 13.98
C SER A 67 17.84 1.83 14.68
N ASP A 68 18.89 2.17 13.93
CA ASP A 68 20.17 2.66 14.46
C ASP A 68 20.02 4.05 15.12
N LEU A 69 19.04 4.84 14.68
CA LEU A 69 18.64 6.09 15.33
C LEU A 69 17.73 5.87 16.55
N HIS A 70 17.49 4.62 16.95
CA HIS A 70 16.61 4.24 18.07
C HIS A 70 15.17 4.77 17.88
N ALA A 71 14.73 4.80 16.62
CA ALA A 71 13.41 5.25 16.22
C ALA A 71 12.51 4.05 15.89
N HIS A 72 11.20 4.27 15.97
CA HIS A 72 10.18 3.24 15.74
C HIS A 72 9.10 3.73 14.78
N VAL A 73 8.83 2.99 13.71
CA VAL A 73 7.68 3.24 12.84
C VAL A 73 6.42 2.73 13.55
N GLN A 74 5.57 3.67 13.99
CA GLN A 74 4.35 3.36 14.74
C GLN A 74 3.24 2.83 13.83
N ARG A 75 3.06 3.50 12.68
CA ARG A 75 2.05 3.17 11.68
C ARG A 75 2.32 3.97 10.41
N ILE A 76 1.72 3.54 9.32
CA ILE A 76 1.59 4.37 8.13
C ILE A 76 0.11 4.68 7.88
N VAL A 77 -0.18 5.82 7.26
CA VAL A 77 -1.54 6.21 6.88
C VAL A 77 -1.57 6.67 5.45
N VAL A 78 -2.38 6.05 4.60
CA VAL A 78 -2.78 6.66 3.33
C VAL A 78 -3.83 7.72 3.66
N CYS A 79 -3.42 8.99 3.63
CA CYS A 79 -4.13 10.08 4.30
C CYS A 79 -4.90 10.99 3.34
N ALA A 80 -4.56 11.02 2.04
CA ALA A 80 -5.28 11.82 1.05
C ALA A 80 -5.26 11.20 -0.34
N LEU A 81 -6.27 11.56 -1.13
CA LEU A 81 -6.33 11.37 -2.58
C LEU A 81 -6.65 12.73 -3.20
N LYS A 82 -5.73 13.26 -4.01
CA LYS A 82 -5.89 14.55 -4.71
C LYS A 82 -5.49 14.35 -6.16
N GLU A 83 -6.36 14.72 -7.10
CA GLU A 83 -6.07 14.62 -8.55
C GLU A 83 -5.52 13.23 -8.93
N ASN A 84 -6.19 12.16 -8.50
CA ASN A 84 -5.78 10.75 -8.70
C ASN A 84 -4.41 10.36 -8.10
N THR A 85 -3.82 11.20 -7.25
CA THR A 85 -2.57 10.94 -6.55
C THR A 85 -2.84 10.66 -5.08
N PHE A 86 -2.45 9.47 -4.62
CA PHE A 86 -2.50 9.09 -3.21
C PHE A 86 -1.30 9.64 -2.45
N TYR A 87 -1.55 10.10 -1.22
CA TYR A 87 -0.53 10.56 -0.28
C TYR A 87 -0.55 9.67 0.95
N ALA A 88 0.64 9.43 1.51
CA ALA A 88 0.79 8.69 2.75
C ALA A 88 1.67 9.43 3.76
N THR A 89 1.50 9.09 5.02
CA THR A 89 2.32 9.60 6.12
C THR A 89 2.86 8.44 6.93
N ILE A 90 4.18 8.43 7.15
CA ILE A 90 4.86 7.49 8.03
C ILE A 90 4.96 8.16 9.40
N HIS A 91 4.33 7.57 10.41
CA HIS A 91 4.42 8.06 11.78
C HIS A 91 5.56 7.36 12.51
N ILE A 92 6.53 8.14 12.98
CA ILE A 92 7.76 7.64 13.62
C ILE A 92 7.85 8.22 15.03
N THR A 93 8.31 7.43 15.99
CA THR A 93 8.65 7.89 17.34
C THR A 93 10.15 7.82 17.53
N VAL A 94 10.76 8.89 18.07
CA VAL A 94 12.19 8.94 18.44
C VAL A 94 12.28 9.47 19.87
N GLY A 95 12.57 8.60 20.84
CA GLY A 95 12.39 8.93 22.26
C GLY A 95 10.94 9.35 22.54
N ASP A 96 10.75 10.55 23.09
CA ASP A 96 9.42 11.12 23.37
C ASP A 96 8.84 11.95 22.21
N GLN A 97 9.57 12.07 21.09
CA GLN A 97 9.14 12.89 19.96
C GLN A 97 8.37 12.06 18.93
N ALA A 98 7.20 12.56 18.54
CA ALA A 98 6.42 12.04 17.42
C ALA A 98 6.72 12.84 16.15
N LEU A 99 7.12 12.13 15.09
CA LEU A 99 7.40 12.66 13.77
C LEU A 99 6.38 12.13 12.75
N ALA A 100 6.04 12.96 11.77
CA ALA A 100 5.21 12.60 10.64
C ALA A 100 5.98 12.91 9.36
N VAL A 101 6.24 11.88 8.56
CA VAL A 101 7.04 12.00 7.34
C VAL A 101 6.13 11.77 6.14
N ASP A 102 6.10 12.74 5.22
CA ASP A 102 5.40 12.61 3.94
C ASP A 102 6.02 11.50 3.09
N ALA A 103 5.19 10.69 2.47
CA ALA A 103 5.62 9.54 1.68
C ALA A 103 4.62 9.19 0.58
N ARG A 104 5.13 8.57 -0.49
CA ARG A 104 4.27 7.84 -1.42
C ARG A 104 3.72 6.59 -0.71
N PRO A 105 2.48 6.16 -1.00
CA PRO A 105 1.92 4.96 -0.41
C PRO A 105 2.78 3.71 -0.63
N SER A 106 3.38 3.56 -1.82
CA SER A 106 4.27 2.44 -2.13
C SER A 106 5.44 2.33 -1.15
N ASP A 107 6.13 3.44 -0.90
CA ASP A 107 7.28 3.48 0.01
C ASP A 107 6.87 3.23 1.46
N ALA A 108 5.76 3.85 1.88
CA ALA A 108 5.21 3.69 3.22
C ALA A 108 4.79 2.22 3.48
N ILE A 109 4.13 1.58 2.53
CA ILE A 109 3.72 0.17 2.60
C ILE A 109 4.95 -0.73 2.62
N ALA A 110 5.92 -0.52 1.73
CA ALA A 110 7.14 -1.31 1.66
C ALA A 110 7.97 -1.25 2.96
N LEU A 111 8.00 -0.09 3.62
CA LEU A 111 8.61 0.07 4.93
C LEU A 111 7.79 -0.61 6.04
N ALA A 112 6.46 -0.41 6.06
CA ALA A 112 5.57 -1.00 7.04
C ALA A 112 5.67 -2.53 7.09
N LEU A 113 5.77 -3.19 5.93
CA LEU A 113 6.00 -4.64 5.86
C LEU A 113 7.31 -5.09 6.49
N ARG A 114 8.37 -4.28 6.42
CA ARG A 114 9.71 -4.58 6.96
C ARG A 114 9.83 -4.25 8.44
N THR A 115 9.07 -3.27 8.92
CA THR A 115 9.00 -2.88 10.33
C THR A 115 7.86 -3.58 11.08
N GLN A 116 7.03 -4.35 10.37
CA GLN A 116 5.81 -4.97 10.89
C GLN A 116 4.85 -3.94 11.53
N SER A 117 4.81 -2.74 10.95
CA SER A 117 3.96 -1.66 11.41
C SER A 117 2.58 -1.73 10.75
N PRO A 118 1.50 -1.37 11.47
CA PRO A 118 0.15 -1.39 10.92
C PRO A 118 -0.03 -0.34 9.81
N ILE A 119 -0.83 -0.72 8.81
CA ILE A 119 -1.20 0.09 7.65
C ILE A 119 -2.62 0.61 7.86
N PHE A 120 -2.79 1.93 7.87
CA PHE A 120 -4.10 2.56 7.95
C PHE A 120 -4.43 3.34 6.69
N VAL A 121 -5.72 3.54 6.47
CA VAL A 121 -6.26 4.40 5.41
C VAL A 121 -7.33 5.29 6.01
N GLU A 122 -7.32 6.58 5.66
CA GLU A 122 -8.41 7.48 6.03
C GLU A 122 -9.70 7.11 5.30
N GLU A 123 -10.82 7.06 6.01
CA GLU A 123 -12.12 6.72 5.43
C GLU A 123 -12.51 7.61 4.24
N THR A 124 -12.13 8.89 4.28
CA THR A 124 -12.34 9.83 3.18
C THR A 124 -11.59 9.43 1.91
N VAL A 125 -10.42 8.80 2.03
CA VAL A 125 -9.65 8.29 0.89
C VAL A 125 -10.41 7.15 0.21
N ILE A 126 -10.98 6.23 0.99
CA ILE A 126 -11.78 5.11 0.47
C ILE A 126 -13.03 5.64 -0.24
N GLN A 127 -13.73 6.60 0.37
CA GLN A 127 -14.93 7.22 -0.21
C GLN A 127 -14.62 8.00 -1.50
N ASN A 128 -13.50 8.73 -1.53
CA ASN A 128 -13.09 9.50 -2.71
C ASN A 128 -12.67 8.57 -3.85
N ALA A 129 -11.95 7.48 -3.56
CA ALA A 129 -11.60 6.46 -4.57
C ALA A 129 -12.87 5.88 -5.23
N ARG A 130 -13.89 5.55 -4.41
CA ARG A 130 -15.21 5.12 -4.91
C ARG A 130 -15.98 6.18 -5.70
N SER A 131 -15.70 7.46 -5.45
CA SER A 131 -16.38 8.56 -6.15
C SER A 131 -15.74 8.83 -7.52
N VAL A 132 -14.42 8.66 -7.64
CA VAL A 132 -13.71 8.69 -8.93
C VAL A 132 -14.23 7.58 -9.86
N GLU A 133 -14.61 6.42 -9.31
CA GLU A 133 -15.27 5.32 -10.03
C GLU A 133 -16.65 5.69 -10.62
N SER A 134 -17.29 6.78 -10.21
CA SER A 134 -18.63 7.17 -10.68
C SER A 134 -18.60 8.28 -11.76
N GLY A 135 -17.43 8.87 -12.05
CA GLY A 135 -17.24 9.91 -13.06
C GLY A 135 -16.98 9.35 -14.47
N LYS A 136 -17.11 10.14 -15.55
CA LYS A 136 -17.02 9.66 -16.95
C LYS A 136 -15.63 9.14 -17.41
N GLU A 137 -14.59 9.24 -16.58
CA GLU A 137 -13.25 8.64 -16.80
C GLU A 137 -13.07 7.26 -16.11
N SER A 138 -14.13 6.74 -15.47
CA SER A 138 -14.15 5.57 -14.58
C SER A 138 -14.18 4.18 -15.22
N MET A 139 -14.10 4.07 -16.54
CA MET A 139 -14.26 2.75 -17.19
C MET A 139 -13.21 1.73 -16.74
N ASP A 140 -12.06 2.17 -16.26
CA ASP A 140 -10.96 1.28 -15.84
C ASP A 140 -11.14 0.77 -14.39
N LEU A 141 -11.32 1.70 -13.45
CA LEU A 141 -11.54 1.42 -12.02
C LEU A 141 -12.80 0.59 -11.73
N GLY A 142 -13.94 0.91 -12.37
CA GLY A 142 -15.19 0.16 -12.17
C GLY A 142 -15.15 -1.25 -12.78
N ARG A 143 -14.37 -1.45 -13.85
CA ARG A 143 -14.10 -2.78 -14.42
C ARG A 143 -13.15 -3.56 -13.54
N LEU A 144 -12.11 -2.90 -13.02
CA LEU A 144 -11.16 -3.51 -12.09
C LEU A 144 -11.88 -3.99 -10.83
N GLN A 145 -12.77 -3.19 -10.22
CA GLN A 145 -13.47 -3.66 -9.03
C GLN A 145 -14.38 -4.85 -9.33
N LYS A 146 -15.15 -4.84 -10.43
CA LYS A 146 -15.92 -6.02 -10.84
C LYS A 146 -15.05 -7.24 -11.11
N TRP A 147 -13.86 -7.02 -11.66
CA TRP A 147 -12.88 -8.07 -11.85
C TRP A 147 -12.37 -8.59 -10.50
N LEU A 148 -11.99 -7.71 -9.57
CA LEU A 148 -11.56 -8.04 -8.20
C LEU A 148 -12.64 -8.76 -7.40
N GLU A 149 -13.91 -8.37 -7.54
CA GLU A 149 -15.07 -9.05 -6.92
C GLU A 149 -15.29 -10.46 -7.48
N GLY A 150 -14.87 -10.70 -8.73
CA GLY A 150 -14.93 -12.00 -9.38
C GLY A 150 -13.74 -12.91 -9.09
N LEU A 151 -12.66 -12.39 -8.49
CA LEU A 151 -11.48 -13.19 -8.17
C LEU A 151 -11.65 -13.91 -6.84
N SER A 152 -11.26 -15.18 -6.84
CA SER A 152 -11.08 -15.93 -5.60
C SER A 152 -9.89 -15.39 -4.80
N ASP A 153 -9.91 -15.65 -3.49
CA ASP A 153 -8.79 -15.30 -2.59
C ASP A 153 -7.45 -15.90 -3.03
N GLU A 154 -7.47 -17.02 -3.76
CA GLU A 154 -6.30 -17.70 -4.29
C GLU A 154 -5.75 -17.06 -5.57
N GLU A 155 -6.60 -16.42 -6.36
CA GLU A 155 -6.21 -15.63 -7.54
C GLU A 155 -5.69 -14.25 -7.13
N LEU A 156 -6.18 -13.70 -6.01
CA LEU A 156 -5.74 -12.40 -5.54
C LEU A 156 -4.26 -12.36 -5.13
N GLY A 157 -3.69 -13.51 -4.73
CA GLY A 157 -2.32 -13.62 -4.23
C GLY A 157 -1.23 -13.95 -5.25
N LYS A 158 -1.56 -14.15 -6.53
CA LYS A 158 -0.59 -14.60 -7.55
C LYS A 158 0.05 -13.43 -8.29
N TYR A 159 0.91 -12.66 -7.62
CA TYR A 159 1.91 -11.89 -8.34
C TYR A 159 3.03 -12.85 -8.75
N LYS A 160 3.13 -13.19 -10.03
CA LYS A 160 4.31 -13.89 -10.55
C LYS A 160 5.27 -12.85 -11.11
N MET A 161 6.46 -12.76 -10.52
CA MET A 161 7.60 -12.06 -11.12
C MET A 161 7.93 -12.61 -12.52
#